data_AF-A0A9D7XZZ4-F1
#
_entry.id   AF-A0A9D7XZZ4-F1
#
_cell.length_a   1.000
_cell.length_b   1.000
_cell.length_c   1.000
_cell.angle_alpha   90.00
_cell.angle_beta   90.00
_cell.angle_gamma   90.00
#
_symmetry.space_group_name_H-M   'P 1'
#
loop_
_entity.id
_entity.type
_entity.pdbx_description
1 polymer ?
#
loop_
_entity_poly.entity_id
_entity_poly.type
_entity_poly.pdbx_seq_one_letter_code
_entity_poly.pdbx_strand_id
1 'polypeptide(L)'
;MDKQEDFMTAIKENEGFIYKIASIYTKTIEDRSDLIQEIFYQLWKSFGTFNQKSSLSTWMYRVALNVAIYHLKIAGRKILTMPLDEHIFDIYEINDSEIEEKWHTFKQLIDSLNLLDKGIVILYLENKSHEEIAQIIGISASNVGTKLSRIKDRLKQKFHKI
;
A
#
# COMPACT_ATOMS: atom_id res chain seq x y z
N MET A 1 12.02 28.40 -7.51
CA MET A 1 11.23 27.29 -8.06
C MET A 1 9.82 27.44 -7.55
N ASP A 2 8.85 27.28 -8.44
CA ASP A 2 7.43 27.29 -8.07
C ASP A 2 7.15 26.03 -7.25
N LYS A 3 6.57 26.19 -6.05
CA LYS A 3 6.20 25.07 -5.16
C LYS A 3 5.34 24.04 -5.90
N GLN A 4 4.53 24.49 -6.85
CA GLN A 4 3.73 23.64 -7.71
C GLN A 4 4.58 22.79 -8.65
N GLU A 5 5.61 23.37 -9.27
CA GLU A 5 6.51 22.66 -10.19
C GLU A 5 7.34 21.59 -9.47
N ASP A 6 7.86 21.91 -8.29
CA ASP A 6 8.60 20.96 -7.45
C ASP A 6 7.71 19.79 -7.02
N PHE A 7 6.47 20.07 -6.64
CA PHE A 7 5.49 19.05 -6.29
C PHE A 7 5.13 18.17 -7.49
N MET A 8 4.85 18.75 -8.65
CA MET A 8 4.50 17.98 -9.85
C MET A 8 5.63 17.07 -10.30
N THR A 9 6.88 17.52 -10.16
CA THR A 9 8.06 16.70 -10.42
C THR A 9 8.15 15.54 -9.43
N ALA A 10 8.01 15.83 -8.13
CA ALA A 10 7.99 14.81 -7.09
C ALA A 10 6.90 13.75 -7.30
N ILE A 11 5.69 14.17 -7.70
CA ILE A 11 4.59 13.25 -8.01
C ILE A 11 4.93 12.38 -9.22
N LYS A 12 5.35 12.96 -10.35
CA LYS A 12 5.66 12.19 -11.58
C LYS A 12 6.71 11.11 -11.34
N GLU A 13 7.72 11.39 -10.52
CA GLU A 13 8.78 10.44 -10.21
C GLU A 13 8.32 9.30 -9.28
N ASN A 14 7.21 9.47 -8.56
CA ASN A 14 6.84 8.56 -7.47
C ASN A 14 5.38 8.07 -7.53
N GLU A 15 4.53 8.52 -8.45
CA GLU A 15 3.09 8.25 -8.40
C GLU A 15 2.72 6.77 -8.55
N GLY A 16 3.56 5.96 -9.20
CA GLY A 16 3.32 4.54 -9.41
C GLY A 16 3.01 3.78 -8.10
N PHE A 17 3.65 4.17 -6.99
CA PHE A 17 3.37 3.52 -5.70
C PHE A 17 2.01 3.93 -5.12
N ILE A 18 1.51 5.13 -5.43
CA ILE A 18 0.22 5.64 -4.95
C ILE A 18 -0.91 4.78 -5.53
N TYR A 19 -0.87 4.52 -6.84
CA TYR A 19 -1.84 3.63 -7.48
C TYR A 19 -1.76 2.22 -6.91
N LYS A 20 -0.55 1.70 -6.66
CA LYS A 20 -0.34 0.38 -6.06
C LYS A 20 -0.92 0.31 -4.65
N ILE A 21 -0.60 1.25 -3.77
CA ILE A 21 -1.19 1.34 -2.43
C ILE A 21 -2.71 1.38 -2.54
N ALA A 22 -3.28 2.27 -3.35
CA ALA A 22 -4.72 2.38 -3.45
C ALA A 22 -5.36 1.04 -3.87
N SER A 23 -4.79 0.38 -4.89
CA SER A 23 -5.27 -0.93 -5.38
C SER A 23 -5.21 -2.07 -4.36
N ILE A 24 -4.32 -1.98 -3.38
CA ILE A 24 -4.15 -3.03 -2.36
C ILE A 24 -5.04 -2.76 -1.14
N TYR A 25 -5.41 -1.51 -0.93
CA TYR A 25 -6.22 -1.09 0.21
C TYR A 25 -7.71 -1.00 -0.12
N THR A 26 -8.11 -0.89 -1.39
CA THR A 26 -9.52 -0.81 -1.81
C THR A 26 -9.96 -2.02 -2.62
N LYS A 27 -11.28 -2.19 -2.79
CA LYS A 27 -11.87 -3.29 -3.57
C LYS A 27 -12.50 -2.81 -4.88
N THR A 28 -13.16 -1.66 -4.86
CA THR A 28 -13.87 -1.11 -6.02
C THR A 28 -13.02 -0.05 -6.72
N ILE A 29 -13.36 0.23 -7.98
CA ILE A 29 -12.69 1.27 -8.77
C ILE A 29 -12.98 2.65 -8.19
N GLU A 30 -14.20 2.85 -7.69
CA GLU A 30 -14.66 4.08 -7.04
C GLU A 30 -13.85 4.36 -5.78
N ASP A 31 -13.78 3.39 -4.85
CA ASP A 31 -13.00 3.53 -3.62
C ASP A 31 -11.52 3.78 -3.93
N ARG A 32 -10.99 3.13 -4.97
CA ARG A 32 -9.61 3.31 -5.42
C ARG A 32 -9.37 4.74 -5.92
N SER A 33 -10.26 5.25 -6.76
CA SER A 33 -10.20 6.61 -7.30
C SER A 33 -10.27 7.65 -6.19
N ASP A 34 -11.20 7.47 -5.24
CA ASP A 34 -11.37 8.36 -4.09
C ASP A 34 -10.12 8.36 -3.20
N LEU A 35 -9.57 7.18 -2.93
CA LEU A 35 -8.35 7.07 -2.13
C LEU A 35 -7.14 7.71 -2.82
N ILE A 36 -6.98 7.53 -4.14
CA ILE A 36 -5.90 8.18 -4.90
C ILE A 36 -6.00 9.71 -4.79
N GLN A 37 -7.20 10.25 -5.00
CA GLN A 37 -7.44 11.69 -4.90
C GLN A 37 -7.13 12.22 -3.50
N GLU A 38 -7.57 11.52 -2.46
CA GLU A 38 -7.27 11.89 -1.08
C GLU A 38 -5.78 11.83 -0.77
N ILE A 39 -5.05 10.82 -1.26
CA ILE A 39 -3.59 10.73 -1.11
C ILE A 39 -2.91 11.95 -1.76
N PHE A 40 -3.25 12.27 -3.01
CA PHE A 40 -2.69 13.44 -3.69
C PHE A 40 -2.99 14.74 -2.96
N TYR A 41 -4.22 14.91 -2.48
CA TYR A 41 -4.62 16.08 -1.69
C TYR A 41 -3.78 16.22 -0.43
N GLN A 42 -3.62 15.15 0.34
CA GLN A 42 -2.84 15.17 1.59
C GLN A 42 -1.35 15.37 1.34
N LEU A 43 -0.80 14.81 0.25
CA LEU A 43 0.57 15.07 -0.17
C LEU A 43 0.77 16.56 -0.49
N TRP A 44 -0.11 17.17 -1.30
CA TRP A 44 -0.02 18.59 -1.63
C TRP A 44 -0.10 19.48 -0.38
N LYS A 45 -1.09 19.20 0.47
CA LYS A 45 -1.32 19.94 1.72
C LYS A 45 -0.11 19.89 2.66
N SER A 46 0.56 18.74 2.73
CA SER A 46 1.70 18.52 3.61
C SER A 46 3.07 18.75 2.95
N PHE A 47 3.14 19.02 1.65
CA PHE A 47 4.40 19.12 0.90
C PHE A 47 5.37 20.15 1.50
N GLY A 48 4.86 21.32 1.92
CA GLY A 48 5.68 22.36 2.56
C GLY A 48 6.23 21.99 3.94
N THR A 49 5.80 20.88 4.53
CA THR A 49 6.28 20.37 5.83
C THR A 49 7.40 19.34 5.68
N PHE A 50 7.70 18.92 4.44
CA PHE A 50 8.80 18.00 4.18
C PHE A 50 10.13 18.65 4.55
N ASN A 51 10.85 18.02 5.49
CA ASN A 51 12.04 18.58 6.13
C ASN A 51 13.30 17.74 5.90
N GLN A 52 13.32 16.89 4.86
CA GLN A 52 14.47 16.07 4.44
C GLN A 52 15.06 15.15 5.53
N LYS A 53 14.29 14.82 6.58
CA LYS A 53 14.68 13.82 7.59
C LYS A 53 14.64 12.37 7.06
N SER A 54 14.13 12.18 5.85
CA SER A 54 14.10 10.93 5.10
C SER A 54 14.18 11.27 3.61
N SER A 55 14.31 10.26 2.74
CA SER A 55 14.10 10.48 1.32
C SER A 55 12.66 11.00 1.07
N LEU A 56 12.49 11.72 -0.04
CA LEU A 56 11.19 12.23 -0.45
C LEU A 56 10.19 11.07 -0.64
N SER A 57 10.61 10.01 -1.33
CA SER A 57 9.79 8.81 -1.52
C SER A 57 9.34 8.20 -0.19
N THR A 58 10.23 8.04 0.79
CA THR A 58 9.91 7.54 2.14
C THR A 58 8.85 8.40 2.84
N TRP A 59 8.97 9.72 2.74
CA TRP A 59 7.97 10.64 3.28
C TRP A 59 6.62 10.49 2.56
N MET A 60 6.61 10.38 1.23
CA MET A 60 5.39 10.21 0.44
C MET A 60 4.69 8.87 0.77
N TYR A 61 5.45 7.77 0.88
CA TYR A 61 4.93 6.46 1.32
C TYR A 61 4.24 6.56 2.68
N ARG A 62 4.87 7.26 3.64
CA ARG A 62 4.30 7.46 4.96
C ARG A 62 2.96 8.20 4.90
N VAL A 63 2.88 9.29 4.13
CA VAL A 63 1.63 10.03 3.96
C VAL A 63 0.57 9.13 3.33
N ALA A 64 0.88 8.47 2.22
CA ALA A 64 -0.06 7.62 1.49
C ALA A 64 -0.60 6.45 2.33
N LEU A 65 0.27 5.73 3.06
CA LEU A 65 -0.17 4.62 3.91
C LEU A 65 -1.02 5.10 5.09
N ASN A 66 -0.68 6.23 5.70
CA ASN A 66 -1.50 6.80 6.76
C ASN A 66 -2.90 7.16 6.27
N VAL A 67 -2.98 7.77 5.08
CA VAL A 67 -4.26 8.10 4.43
C VAL A 67 -5.06 6.83 4.12
N ALA A 68 -4.45 5.82 3.49
CA ALA A 68 -5.12 4.56 3.17
C ALA A 68 -5.66 3.83 4.42
N ILE A 69 -4.85 3.73 5.48
CA ILE A 69 -5.25 3.10 6.74
C ILE A 69 -6.38 3.90 7.41
N TYR A 70 -6.29 5.22 7.41
CA TYR A 70 -7.33 6.09 7.97
C TYR A 70 -8.65 5.96 7.19
N HIS A 71 -8.59 6.03 5.86
CA HIS A 71 -9.73 5.88 4.95
C HIS A 71 -10.49 4.58 5.23
N LEU A 72 -9.78 3.45 5.33
CA LEU A 72 -10.39 2.16 5.62
C LEU A 72 -10.95 2.03 7.05
N LYS A 73 -10.29 2.63 8.04
CA LYS A 73 -10.83 2.66 9.41
C LYS A 73 -12.15 3.44 9.50
N ILE A 74 -12.33 4.46 8.65
CA ILE A 74 -13.57 5.23 8.57
C ILE A 74 -14.62 4.50 7.75
N ALA A 75 -14.25 3.91 6.61
CA ALA A 75 -15.15 3.10 5.80
C ALA A 75 -15.72 1.92 6.60
N GLY A 76 -14.91 1.25 7.41
CA GLY A 76 -15.38 0.21 8.34
C GLY A 76 -16.36 0.70 9.43
N ARG A 77 -16.54 2.02 9.58
CA ARG A 77 -17.52 2.65 10.49
C ARG A 77 -18.75 3.23 9.76
N LYS A 78 -18.81 3.22 8.42
CA LYS A 78 -19.93 3.78 7.66
C LYS A 78 -20.49 2.78 6.63
N ILE A 79 -21.74 2.41 6.90
CA ILE A 79 -22.81 1.89 6.02
C ILE A 79 -22.38 0.77 5.06
N LEU A 80 -22.73 -0.46 5.47
CA LEU A 80 -22.87 -1.62 4.59
C LEU A 80 -23.96 -1.32 3.53
N THR A 81 -23.56 -0.77 2.39
CA THR A 81 -24.29 -0.98 1.14
C THR A 81 -23.43 -1.91 0.29
N MET A 82 -23.88 -3.17 0.22
CA MET A 82 -23.27 -4.23 -0.55
C MET A 82 -23.31 -3.89 -2.05
N PRO A 83 -22.18 -3.88 -2.77
CA PRO A 83 -22.17 -4.01 -4.22
C PRO A 83 -22.20 -5.50 -4.60
N LEU A 84 -22.91 -5.81 -5.69
CA LEU A 84 -22.81 -7.09 -6.39
C LEU A 84 -21.38 -7.29 -6.94
N ASP A 85 -21.03 -8.56 -7.14
CA ASP A 85 -19.81 -9.06 -7.79
C ASP A 85 -19.23 -8.14 -8.86
N GLU A 86 -17.91 -7.95 -8.81
CA GLU A 86 -17.11 -7.70 -10.01
C GLU A 86 -15.65 -8.10 -9.74
N HIS A 87 -15.17 -9.08 -10.52
CA HIS A 87 -13.76 -9.43 -10.60
C HIS A 87 -12.97 -8.22 -11.09
N ILE A 88 -12.28 -7.53 -10.19
CA ILE A 88 -11.41 -6.41 -10.57
C ILE A 88 -10.00 -6.68 -10.04
N PHE A 89 -9.28 -7.52 -10.78
CA PHE A 89 -7.83 -7.55 -10.73
C PHE A 89 -7.26 -7.65 -12.14
N ASP A 90 -7.26 -6.54 -12.86
CA ASP A 90 -6.32 -6.36 -13.96
C ASP A 90 -4.93 -6.13 -13.39
N ILE A 91 -4.13 -7.18 -13.38
CA ILE A 91 -2.67 -7.12 -13.30
C ILE A 91 -2.16 -7.96 -14.47
N TYR A 92 -1.50 -7.28 -15.41
CA TYR A 92 -0.65 -7.78 -16.50
C TYR A 92 -0.74 -9.27 -16.84
N GLU A 93 -1.23 -9.56 -18.05
CA GLU A 93 -1.19 -10.87 -18.69
C GLU A 93 0.23 -11.46 -18.66
N ILE A 94 0.44 -12.44 -17.77
CA ILE A 94 1.50 -13.44 -17.88
C ILE A 94 0.78 -14.72 -18.26
N ASN A 95 1.00 -15.17 -19.49
CA ASN A 95 0.28 -16.24 -20.17
C ASN A 95 0.69 -17.65 -19.65
N ASP A 96 0.60 -17.85 -18.34
CA ASP A 96 0.95 -19.12 -17.69
C ASP A 96 -0.02 -19.40 -16.52
N SER A 97 -1.01 -20.27 -16.78
CA SER A 97 -2.16 -20.52 -15.89
C SER A 97 -1.78 -20.92 -14.46
N GLU A 98 -0.62 -21.56 -14.27
CA GLU A 98 -0.14 -21.97 -12.95
C GLU A 98 0.47 -20.78 -12.15
N ILE A 99 1.07 -19.81 -12.84
CA ILE A 99 1.58 -18.58 -12.23
C ILE A 99 0.41 -17.69 -11.83
N GLU A 100 -0.63 -17.62 -12.65
CA GLU A 100 -1.83 -16.84 -12.39
C GLU A 100 -2.59 -17.34 -11.15
N GLU A 101 -2.76 -18.66 -11.01
CA GLU A 101 -3.42 -19.26 -9.84
C GLU A 101 -2.62 -19.05 -8.54
N LYS A 102 -1.29 -19.19 -8.60
CA LYS A 102 -0.39 -18.89 -7.48
C LYS A 102 -0.42 -17.41 -7.10
N TRP A 103 -0.49 -16.51 -8.09
CA TRP A 103 -0.59 -15.07 -7.87
C TRP A 103 -1.92 -14.69 -7.23
N HIS A 104 -3.03 -15.25 -7.72
CA HIS A 104 -4.34 -15.03 -7.15
C HIS A 104 -4.41 -15.50 -5.69
N THR A 105 -3.90 -16.70 -5.42
CA THR A 105 -3.78 -17.25 -4.06
C THR A 105 -2.92 -16.36 -3.17
N PHE A 106 -1.75 -15.94 -3.66
CA PHE A 106 -0.86 -15.02 -2.93
C PHE A 106 -1.58 -13.72 -2.57
N LYS A 107 -2.35 -13.16 -3.49
CA LYS A 107 -3.11 -11.92 -3.28
C LYS A 107 -4.17 -12.06 -2.19
N GLN A 108 -4.95 -13.13 -2.22
CA GLN A 108 -5.93 -13.43 -1.16
C GLN A 108 -5.26 -13.57 0.22
N LEU A 109 -4.07 -14.17 0.27
CA LEU A 109 -3.31 -14.31 1.52
C LEU A 109 -2.86 -12.94 2.06
N ILE A 110 -2.39 -12.04 1.19
CA ILE A 110 -2.05 -10.66 1.56
C ILE A 110 -3.29 -9.88 2.02
N ASP A 111 -4.44 -10.08 1.39
CA ASP A 111 -5.71 -9.46 1.80
C ASP A 111 -6.20 -9.93 3.17
N SER A 112 -5.81 -11.13 3.59
CA SER A 112 -6.09 -11.65 4.94
C SER A 112 -5.21 -11.04 6.04
N LEU A 113 -4.19 -10.25 5.69
CA LEU A 113 -3.34 -9.56 6.66
C LEU A 113 -4.06 -8.33 7.22
N ASN A 114 -3.73 -7.96 8.46
CA ASN A 114 -4.15 -6.65 8.96
C ASN A 114 -3.45 -5.54 8.16
N LEU A 115 -4.03 -4.33 8.17
CA LEU A 115 -3.57 -3.20 7.36
C LEU A 115 -2.08 -2.87 7.56
N LEU A 116 -1.57 -2.99 8.79
CA LEU A 116 -0.17 -2.71 9.09
C LEU A 116 0.76 -3.77 8.49
N ASP A 117 0.45 -5.05 8.72
CA ASP A 117 1.25 -6.17 8.20
C ASP A 117 1.23 -6.19 6.66
N LYS A 118 0.09 -5.84 6.05
CA LYS A 118 -0.06 -5.62 4.60
C LYS A 118 0.91 -4.52 4.12
N GLY A 119 0.93 -3.37 4.79
CA GLY A 119 1.89 -2.29 4.51
C GLY A 119 3.36 -2.73 4.59
N ILE A 120 3.74 -3.50 5.62
CA ILE A 120 5.10 -4.03 5.77
C ILE A 120 5.49 -4.92 4.58
N VAL A 121 4.60 -5.82 4.16
CA VAL A 121 4.90 -6.73 3.03
C VAL A 121 5.08 -5.97 1.73
N ILE A 122 4.20 -5.01 1.43
CA ILE A 122 4.28 -4.23 0.19
C ILE A 122 5.61 -3.49 0.09
N LEU A 123 5.99 -2.78 1.16
CA LEU A 123 7.25 -2.04 1.19
C LEU A 123 8.46 -2.98 1.06
N TYR A 124 8.39 -4.16 1.68
CA TYR A 124 9.44 -5.17 1.52
C TYR A 124 9.55 -5.69 0.07
N LEU A 125 8.42 -5.92 -0.61
CA LEU A 125 8.39 -6.30 -2.02
C LEU A 125 8.88 -5.17 -2.95
N GLU A 126 8.82 -3.93 -2.50
CA GLU A 126 9.40 -2.76 -3.17
C GLU A 126 10.87 -2.52 -2.81
N ASN A 127 11.54 -3.53 -2.24
CA ASN A 127 12.95 -3.52 -1.86
C ASN A 127 13.31 -2.43 -0.83
N LYS A 128 12.36 -2.00 0.00
CA LYS A 128 12.65 -1.10 1.11
C LYS A 128 13.42 -1.82 2.21
N SER A 129 14.45 -1.14 2.72
CA SER A 129 15.20 -1.60 3.89
C SER A 129 14.31 -1.66 5.13
N HIS A 130 14.69 -2.44 6.14
CA HIS A 130 13.93 -2.49 7.40
C HIS A 130 13.87 -1.10 8.08
N GLU A 131 14.91 -0.28 7.90
CA GLU A 131 15.02 1.09 8.36
C GLU A 131 14.02 2.01 7.65
N GLU A 132 13.92 1.94 6.32
CA GLU A 132 12.91 2.69 5.56
C GLU A 132 11.49 2.26 5.95
N ILE A 133 11.23 0.96 6.03
CA ILE A 133 9.92 0.43 6.44
C ILE A 133 9.56 0.93 7.84
N ALA A 134 10.53 0.91 8.77
CA ALA A 134 10.35 1.44 10.12
C ALA A 134 9.97 2.92 10.12
N GLN A 135 10.65 3.74 9.31
CA GLN A 135 10.37 5.16 9.17
C GLN A 135 9.00 5.44 8.52
N ILE A 136 8.57 4.59 7.60
CA ILE A 136 7.29 4.69 6.90
C ILE A 136 6.14 4.28 7.82
N ILE A 137 6.24 3.12 8.46
CA ILE A 137 5.17 2.51 9.27
C ILE A 137 5.11 3.10 10.69
N GLY A 138 6.21 3.68 11.20
CA GLY A 138 6.28 4.24 12.54
C GLY A 138 6.52 3.21 13.65
N ILE A 139 7.32 2.18 13.36
CA ILE A 139 7.76 1.15 14.32
C ILE A 139 9.29 1.00 14.26
N SER A 140 9.91 0.34 15.23
CA SER A 140 11.37 0.08 15.18
C SER A 140 11.74 -0.91 14.07
N ALA A 141 12.93 -0.79 13.48
CA ALA A 141 13.46 -1.73 12.47
C ALA A 141 13.53 -3.18 12.97
N SER A 142 13.85 -3.39 14.25
CA SER A 142 13.80 -4.73 14.88
C SER A 142 12.40 -5.34 14.86
N ASN A 143 11.38 -4.52 15.17
CA ASN A 143 9.97 -4.94 15.10
C ASN A 143 9.53 -5.22 13.65
N VAL A 144 10.02 -4.46 12.66
CA VAL A 144 9.81 -4.77 11.23
C VAL A 144 10.33 -6.17 10.91
N GLY A 145 11.58 -6.48 11.26
CA GLY A 145 12.17 -7.80 10.99
C GLY A 145 11.40 -8.94 11.66
N THR A 146 11.03 -8.76 12.93
CA THR A 146 10.23 -9.74 13.68
C THR A 146 8.85 -9.96 13.06
N LYS A 147 8.15 -8.87 12.70
CA LYS A 147 6.85 -8.95 12.03
C LYS A 147 6.96 -9.61 10.66
N LEU A 148 7.95 -9.24 9.86
CA LEU A 148 8.16 -9.80 8.53
C LEU A 148 8.43 -11.31 8.60
N SER A 149 9.23 -11.79 9.56
CA SER A 149 9.42 -13.22 9.80
C SER A 149 8.09 -13.92 10.10
N ARG A 150 7.32 -13.39 11.06
CA ARG A 150 6.01 -13.98 11.43
C ARG A 150 5.01 -13.96 10.28
N ILE A 151 5.02 -12.91 9.45
CA ILE A 151 4.17 -12.82 8.27
C ILE A 151 4.59 -13.90 7.26
N LYS A 152 5.88 -14.02 6.96
CA LYS A 152 6.41 -15.07 6.06
C LYS A 152 6.03 -16.48 6.54
N ASP A 153 6.14 -16.75 7.84
CA ASP A 153 5.76 -18.05 8.42
C ASP A 153 4.26 -18.32 8.27
N ARG A 154 3.41 -17.33 8.55
CA ARG A 154 1.95 -17.44 8.36
C ARG A 154 1.57 -17.67 6.90
N LEU A 155 2.21 -16.94 5.97
CA LEU A 155 1.97 -17.09 4.54
C LEU A 155 2.39 -18.48 4.06
N LYS A 156 3.58 -18.97 4.47
CA LYS A 156 4.04 -20.34 4.17
C LYS A 156 3.07 -21.39 4.69
N GLN A 157 2.63 -21.30 5.94
CA GLN A 157 1.70 -22.28 6.52
C GLN A 157 0.36 -22.33 5.78
N LYS A 158 -0.16 -21.18 5.35
CA LYS A 158 -1.39 -21.14 4.56
C LYS A 158 -1.17 -21.68 3.15
N PHE A 159 -0.03 -21.40 2.53
CA PHE A 159 0.32 -21.89 1.20
C PHE A 159 0.51 -23.41 1.16
N HIS A 160 1.05 -24.03 2.22
CA HIS A 160 1.22 -25.50 2.30
C HIS A 160 -0.07 -26.24 2.70
N LYS A 161 -1.12 -25.52 3.10
CA LYS A 161 -2.42 -26.11 3.47
C LYS A 161 -3.43 -26.11 2.31
N ILE A 162 -3.08 -25.45 1.21
CA ILE A 162 -3.82 -25.43 -0.06
C ILE A 162 -3.16 -26.46 -0.97
#